data_AF-A0A1G7NZN9-F1
#
_entry.id   AF-A0A1G7NZN9-F1
#
_cell.length_a   1.000
_cell.length_b   1.000
_cell.length_c   1.000
_cell.angle_alpha   90.00
_cell.angle_beta   90.00
_cell.angle_gamma   90.00
#
_symmetry.space_group_name_H-M   'P 1'
#
loop_
_entity.id
_entity.type
_entity.pdbx_description
1 polymer ?
#
loop_
_entity_poly.entity_id
_entity_poly.type
_entity_poly.pdbx_seq_one_letter_code
_entity_poly.pdbx_strand_id
1 'polypeptide(L)'
;MQFVRKTEGSAAVLVCLCNALSDKHVRACAGQCSVSEVYRQCGCQPQCGKCAGAIRDILREHQQPANAGGAFLEGAAAHPPSEG
;
A
#
# COMPACT_ATOMS: atom_id res chain seq x y z
N MET A 1 -3.41 -22.83 -23.09
CA MET A 1 -2.35 -21.83 -23.31
C MET A 1 -2.69 -20.58 -22.49
N GLN A 2 -1.83 -20.19 -21.53
CA GLN A 2 -2.05 -18.98 -20.74
C GLN A 2 -1.61 -17.75 -21.55
N PHE A 3 -2.53 -16.83 -21.79
CA PHE A 3 -2.25 -15.52 -22.36
C PHE A 3 -1.47 -14.70 -21.32
N VAL A 4 -0.15 -14.66 -21.47
CA VAL A 4 0.74 -13.72 -20.78
C VAL A 4 0.28 -12.31 -21.15
N ARG A 5 -0.42 -11.63 -20.23
CA ARG A 5 -0.76 -10.21 -20.40
C ARG A 5 0.55 -9.42 -20.45
N LYS A 6 0.87 -8.90 -21.63
CA LYS A 6 1.98 -7.99 -21.92
C LYS A 6 1.85 -6.74 -21.03
N THR A 7 2.81 -6.52 -20.14
CA THR A 7 2.84 -5.33 -19.29
C THR A 7 3.23 -4.11 -20.10
N GLU A 8 2.29 -3.22 -20.39
CA GLU A 8 2.58 -1.90 -20.93
C GLU A 8 3.08 -0.99 -19.79
N GLY A 9 4.41 -0.84 -19.72
CA GLY A 9 5.07 0.45 -19.69
C GLY A 9 4.84 1.45 -18.55
N SER A 10 4.51 1.03 -17.32
CA SER A 10 4.74 1.89 -16.14
C SER A 10 5.85 1.26 -15.28
N ALA A 11 6.85 2.04 -14.85
CA ALA A 11 7.92 1.52 -14.01
C ALA A 11 7.34 0.91 -12.72
N ALA A 12 7.78 -0.29 -12.36
CA ALA A 12 7.39 -0.98 -11.14
C ALA A 12 8.63 -1.12 -10.24
N VAL A 13 8.48 -0.79 -8.96
CA VAL A 13 9.53 -0.90 -7.94
C VAL A 13 9.42 -2.28 -7.29
N LEU A 14 10.53 -3.01 -7.22
CA LEU A 14 10.58 -4.26 -6.45
C LEU A 14 10.49 -3.96 -4.96
N VAL A 15 9.47 -4.52 -4.32
CA VAL A 15 9.21 -4.40 -2.88
C VAL A 15 9.75 -5.63 -2.14
N CYS A 16 9.70 -6.82 -2.76
CA CYS A 16 10.23 -8.06 -2.20
C CYS A 16 11.22 -8.72 -3.15
N LEU A 17 12.49 -8.79 -2.75
CA LEU A 17 13.53 -9.48 -3.53
C LEU A 17 13.38 -11.01 -3.49
N CYS A 18 13.01 -11.57 -2.33
CA CYS A 18 12.86 -13.02 -2.15
C CYS A 18 11.82 -13.63 -3.11
N ASN A 19 10.69 -12.94 -3.28
CA ASN A 19 9.54 -13.43 -4.04
C ASN A 19 9.31 -12.64 -5.35
N ALA A 20 10.25 -11.78 -5.74
CA ALA A 20 10.15 -10.90 -6.91
C ALA A 20 8.81 -10.12 -6.98
N LEU A 21 8.33 -9.60 -5.85
CA LEU A 21 7.09 -8.82 -5.79
C LEU A 21 7.36 -7.35 -6.04
N SER A 22 6.58 -6.73 -6.92
CA SER A 22 6.60 -5.30 -7.20
C SER A 22 5.46 -4.58 -6.48
N ASP A 23 5.56 -3.25 -6.38
CA ASP A 23 4.48 -2.40 -5.89
C ASP A 23 3.17 -2.65 -6.66
N LYS A 24 3.26 -2.94 -7.96
CA LYS A 24 2.10 -3.27 -8.79
C LYS A 24 1.41 -4.56 -8.34
N HIS A 25 2.18 -5.59 -7.98
CA HIS A 25 1.61 -6.83 -7.45
C HIS A 25 0.85 -6.56 -6.14
N VAL A 26 1.40 -5.70 -5.27
CA VAL A 26 0.75 -5.30 -4.01
C VAL A 26 -0.52 -4.49 -4.28
N ARG A 27 -0.45 -3.50 -5.18
CA ARG A 27 -1.58 -2.63 -5.55
C ARG A 27 -2.68 -3.37 -6.32
N ALA A 28 -2.34 -4.42 -7.05
CA ALA A 28 -3.34 -5.28 -7.70
C ALA A 28 -4.21 -6.03 -6.67
N CYS A 29 -3.76 -6.16 -5.43
CA CYS A 29 -4.55 -6.70 -4.33
C CYS A 29 -5.44 -5.64 -3.65
N ALA A 30 -5.68 -4.47 -4.28
CA ALA A 30 -6.41 -3.34 -3.68
C ALA A 30 -7.79 -3.74 -3.13
N GLY A 31 -8.00 -3.43 -1.84
CA GLY A 31 -9.12 -3.84 -0.98
C GLY A 31 -8.66 -3.92 0.49
N GLN A 32 -9.51 -4.38 1.41
CA GLN A 32 -9.08 -4.77 2.78
C GLN A 32 -8.24 -6.07 2.75
N CYS A 33 -7.07 -6.02 2.10
CA CYS A 33 -6.12 -7.13 2.06
C CYS A 33 -5.07 -6.97 3.16
N SER A 34 -4.69 -8.08 3.79
CA SER A 34 -3.56 -8.13 4.72
C SER A 34 -2.25 -8.47 3.98
N VAL A 35 -1.10 -8.27 4.63
CA VAL A 35 0.20 -8.67 4.05
C VAL A 35 0.22 -10.18 3.71
N SER A 36 -0.37 -11.01 4.56
CA SER A 36 -0.50 -12.46 4.31
C SER A 36 -1.37 -12.77 3.10
N GLU A 37 -2.41 -11.96 2.87
CA GLU A 37 -3.29 -12.08 1.71
C GLU A 37 -2.53 -11.80 0.41
N VAL A 38 -1.67 -10.78 0.40
CA VAL A 38 -0.83 -10.45 -0.76
C VAL A 38 0.04 -11.63 -1.16
N TYR A 39 0.71 -12.26 -0.20
CA TYR A 39 1.53 -13.46 -0.46
C TYR A 39 0.67 -14.61 -1.01
N ARG A 40 -0.49 -14.85 -0.41
CA ARG A 40 -1.42 -15.91 -0.84
C ARG A 40 -1.91 -15.69 -2.27
N GLN A 41 -2.34 -14.48 -2.61
CA GLN A 41 -2.77 -14.13 -3.97
C GLN A 41 -1.64 -14.21 -5.00
N CYS A 42 -0.41 -13.87 -4.59
CA CYS A 42 0.78 -14.01 -5.43
C CYS A 42 1.31 -15.45 -5.49
N GLY A 43 0.68 -16.41 -4.79
CA GLY A 43 1.09 -17.81 -4.78
C GLY A 43 2.45 -18.07 -4.13
N CYS A 44 2.90 -17.22 -3.21
CA CYS A 44 4.19 -17.35 -2.54
C CYS A 44 4.07 -17.29 -1.01
N GLN A 45 5.16 -17.62 -0.31
CA GLN A 45 5.26 -17.57 1.14
C GLN A 45 6.34 -16.56 1.56
N PRO A 46 6.21 -15.90 2.72
CA PRO A 46 7.24 -14.99 3.21
C PRO A 46 8.55 -15.75 3.51
N GLN A 47 9.68 -15.21 3.07
CA GLN A 47 10.99 -15.83 3.31
C GLN A 47 11.76 -15.10 4.42
N CYS A 48 12.17 -13.85 4.22
CA CYS A 48 12.91 -13.07 5.22
C CYS A 48 12.08 -12.00 5.96
N GLY A 49 10.84 -11.73 5.51
CA GLY A 49 9.91 -10.77 6.13
C GLY A 49 10.26 -9.28 6.00
N LYS A 50 11.44 -8.90 5.51
CA LYS A 50 11.92 -7.50 5.45
C LYS A 50 10.98 -6.53 4.70
N CYS A 51 10.26 -7.04 3.71
CA CYS A 51 9.33 -6.24 2.91
C CYS A 51 7.95 -6.03 3.56
N ALA A 52 7.63 -6.70 4.68
CA ALA A 52 6.30 -6.67 5.26
C ALA A 52 5.85 -5.26 5.71
N GLY A 53 6.78 -4.40 6.14
CA GLY A 53 6.51 -2.99 6.43
C GLY A 53 6.07 -2.23 5.17
N ALA A 54 6.91 -2.25 4.14
CA ALA A 54 6.62 -1.59 2.86
C ALA A 54 5.32 -2.07 2.19
N ILE A 55 5.04 -3.38 2.23
CA ILE A 55 3.77 -3.93 1.72
C ILE A 55 2.57 -3.33 2.49
N ARG A 56 2.68 -3.21 3.82
CA ARG A 56 1.61 -2.65 4.66
C ARG A 56 1.38 -1.16 4.37
N ASP A 57 2.44 -0.40 4.14
CA ASP A 57 2.33 1.02 3.81
C ASP A 57 1.63 1.22 2.45
N ILE A 58 2.03 0.45 1.42
CA ILE A 58 1.37 0.48 0.10
C ILE A 58 -0.12 0.13 0.21
N LEU A 59 -0.49 -0.88 1.01
CA LEU A 59 -1.88 -1.26 1.22
C LEU A 59 -2.68 -0.16 1.94
N ARG A 60 -2.07 0.53 2.91
CA ARG A 60 -2.70 1.65 3.63
C ARG A 60 -2.95 2.84 2.72
N GLU A 61 -1.97 3.21 1.88
CA GLU A 61 -2.13 4.30 0.89
C GLU A 61 -3.33 4.07 -0.03
N HIS A 62 -3.57 2.82 -0.44
CA HIS A 62 -4.71 2.45 -1.30
C HIS A 62 -6.06 2.38 -0.57
N GLN A 63 -6.06 2.31 0.76
CA GLN A 63 -7.28 2.33 1.57
C GLN A 63 -7.79 3.75 1.86
N GLN A 64 -6.96 4.77 1.63
CA GLN A 64 -7.42 6.15 1.71
C GLN A 64 -8.18 6.46 0.41
N PRO A 65 -9.48 6.84 0.48
CA PRO A 65 -10.16 7.33 -0.71
C PRO A 65 -9.35 8.49 -1.27
N ALA A 66 -9.20 8.55 -2.60
CA ALA A 66 -8.45 9.58 -3.32
C ALA A 66 -9.13 10.97 -3.23
N ASN A 67 -9.35 11.47 -2.01
CA ASN A 67 -9.80 12.82 -1.74
C ASN A 67 -8.79 13.51 -0.81
N ALA A 68 -7.83 14.15 -1.45
CA ALA A 68 -7.23 15.38 -0.94
C ALA A 68 -7.00 16.31 -2.14
N GLY A 69 -8.11 16.73 -2.76
CA GLY A 69 -8.13 18.05 -3.39
C GLY A 69 -7.86 19.09 -2.30
N GLY A 70 -7.01 20.07 -2.60
CA GLY A 70 -6.41 20.99 -1.63
C GLY A 70 -7.40 21.59 -0.63
N ALA A 71 -7.08 21.46 0.66
CA ALA A 71 -7.62 22.29 1.71
C ALA A 71 -6.50 23.24 2.16
N PHE A 72 -6.62 24.48 1.69
CA PHE A 72 -5.94 25.65 2.20
C PHE A 72 -6.11 25.78 3.72
N LEU A 73 -5.01 26.15 4.39
CA LEU A 73 -4.90 26.56 5.78
C LEU A 73 -5.79 27.76 6.16
N GLU A 74 -6.62 27.66 7.20
CA GLU A 74 -6.91 28.79 8.12
C GLU A 74 -7.52 28.29 9.45
N GLY A 75 -7.06 28.87 10.57
CA GLY A 75 -7.15 28.27 11.92
C GLY A 75 -8.44 28.48 12.71
N ALA A 76 -8.49 27.85 13.88
CA ALA A 76 -9.28 28.29 15.03
C ALA A 76 -8.67 27.71 16.32
N ALA A 77 -8.25 28.62 17.21
CA ALA A 77 -7.77 28.32 18.54
C ALA A 77 -8.89 27.76 19.44
N ALA A 78 -8.53 26.84 20.33
CA ALA A 78 -9.21 26.65 21.61
C ALA A 78 -8.21 26.11 22.65
N HIS A 79 -7.67 27.01 23.45
CA HIS A 79 -7.15 26.67 24.78
C HIS A 79 -8.34 26.28 25.69
N PRO A 80 -8.30 25.17 26.45
CA PRO A 80 -9.24 24.98 27.55
C PRO A 80 -8.80 25.81 28.77
N PRO A 81 -9.76 26.33 29.57
CA PRO A 81 -9.48 27.13 30.76
C PRO A 81 -8.95 26.32 31.95
N SER A 82 -8.27 27.07 32.83
CA SER A 82 -7.52 26.73 34.03
C SER A 82 -8.25 25.84 35.05
N GLU A 83 -7.47 24.95 35.66
CA GLU A 83 -7.83 24.10 36.80
C GLU A 83 -7.90 24.92 38.11
N GLY A 84 -8.79 24.51 39.02
CA GLY A 84 -9.11 25.22 40.27
C GLY A 84 -8.13 25.01 41.43
#